data_AF-A0A396HRG0-F1
#
_entry.id   AF-A0A396HRG0-F1
#
_cell.length_a   1.000
_cell.length_b   1.000
_cell.length_c   1.000
_cell.angle_alpha   90.00
_cell.angle_beta   90.00
_cell.angle_gamma   90.00
#
_symmetry.space_group_name_H-M   'P 1'
#
loop_
_entity.id
_entity.type
_entity.pdbx_description
1 polymer ?
#
loop_
_entity_poly.entity_id
_entity_poly.type
_entity_poly.pdbx_seq_one_letter_code
_entity_poly.pdbx_strand_id
1 'polypeptide(L)'
;MRLGRDVLVLTQTANSRSIAFLSQSLNEGKDNIEIPIVSYCRQGQQMEVDPSAQSESLAKFNLKAIQDNSPFNKYLIGEKAALFCGGTGTQIYIWNLDEWGSECCLEWHDGLKGGSSFHQGDIFIRSKRSRARLGQLNQKVPLDYSLRAYLEVIFLVPRMKISVQRKLVKSRPLANFLTNTIIATGDILGRAVELILGFSQLEWDQASCGVFLYWHGRLIEAYKRVGGMIHSADVGRGVIGVMDVTNLMDDQDGRVWVHNNKQGFQDCETYACLEQWLGKKADEYWDNNFDSLSLDNEDNCVYKPDCEWVQCDKCRKWRMLPPTFDNRELPMQWFCYMEPFKGKCADAEQKVKPGIVAVSTKRSGYDCMLKGSRSIKMEPDADVSGTDDKFVNSEDVQHPTLKRLKKGLPRHEDAKSPSLNKSKKR
;
A
#
# COMPACT_ATOMS: atom_id res chain seq x y z
N MET A 1 10.08 -4.23 17.06
CA MET A 1 9.93 -3.20 18.12
C MET A 1 9.35 -1.86 17.65
N ARG A 2 9.09 -1.62 16.34
CA ARG A 2 8.45 -0.36 15.89
C ARG A 2 6.97 -0.24 16.29
N LEU A 3 6.23 -1.35 16.32
CA LEU A 3 4.79 -1.34 16.59
C LEU A 3 4.46 -1.23 18.08
N GLY A 4 5.33 -1.76 18.93
CA GLY A 4 5.17 -1.76 20.38
C GLY A 4 6.44 -2.21 21.09
N ARG A 5 6.47 -1.94 22.39
CA ARG A 5 7.63 -2.16 23.27
C ARG A 5 7.85 -3.63 23.62
N ASP A 6 6.81 -4.45 23.57
CA ASP A 6 6.85 -5.82 24.09
C ASP A 6 6.18 -6.81 23.13
N VAL A 7 6.84 -7.95 22.93
CA VAL A 7 6.45 -8.97 21.94
C VAL A 7 6.61 -10.37 22.51
N LEU A 8 5.53 -11.17 22.46
CA LEU A 8 5.56 -12.60 22.72
C LEU A 8 5.40 -13.37 21.39
N VAL A 9 6.32 -14.28 21.11
CA VAL A 9 6.25 -15.19 19.97
C VAL A 9 5.99 -16.59 20.49
N LEU A 10 4.92 -17.19 20.01
CA LEU A 10 4.58 -18.58 20.26
C LEU A 10 4.64 -19.33 18.93
N THR A 11 5.46 -20.37 18.84
CA THR A 11 5.58 -21.20 17.64
C THR A 11 5.39 -22.67 17.97
N GLN A 12 4.79 -23.41 17.04
CA GLN A 12 4.51 -24.82 17.19
C GLN A 12 4.81 -25.57 15.89
N THR A 13 5.50 -26.69 16.02
CA THR A 13 5.69 -27.71 14.98
C THR A 13 4.94 -28.98 15.39
N ALA A 14 5.05 -30.06 14.60
CA ALA A 14 4.45 -31.35 14.94
C ALA A 14 5.03 -31.96 16.24
N ASN A 15 6.29 -31.64 16.55
CA ASN A 15 7.08 -32.28 17.60
C ASN A 15 7.62 -31.31 18.66
N SER A 16 7.55 -30.00 18.43
CA SER A 16 8.09 -28.99 19.34
C SER A 16 7.20 -27.76 19.44
N ARG A 17 7.35 -27.03 20.56
CA ARG A 17 6.71 -25.74 20.78
C ARG A 17 7.69 -24.85 21.50
N SER A 18 7.81 -23.60 21.08
CA SER A 18 8.67 -22.63 21.75
C SER A 18 7.93 -21.32 21.99
N ILE A 19 8.24 -20.73 23.13
CA ILE A 19 7.78 -19.40 23.54
C ILE A 19 9.03 -18.53 23.64
N ALA A 20 9.02 -17.38 22.97
CA ALA A 20 10.07 -16.39 23.08
C ALA A 20 9.47 -15.04 23.47
N PHE A 21 10.09 -14.34 24.39
CA PHE A 21 9.64 -13.05 24.86
C PHE A 21 10.71 -11.99 24.65
N LEU A 22 10.41 -11.01 23.79
CA LEU A 22 11.27 -9.86 23.54
C LEU A 22 10.58 -8.62 24.08
N SER A 23 11.11 -8.08 25.18
CA SER A 23 10.49 -6.98 25.90
C SER A 23 11.51 -5.89 26.18
N GLN A 24 11.19 -4.66 25.77
CA GLN A 24 11.96 -3.48 26.18
C GLN A 24 11.72 -3.16 27.66
N SER A 25 10.50 -3.43 28.16
CA SER A 25 10.15 -3.19 29.57
C SER A 25 10.96 -4.11 30.51
N LEU A 26 11.13 -5.39 30.16
CA LEU A 26 11.96 -6.35 30.91
C LEU A 26 13.46 -6.00 30.90
N ASN A 27 13.92 -5.38 29.81
CA ASN A 27 15.32 -5.05 29.58
C ASN A 27 15.65 -3.58 29.90
N GLU A 28 14.73 -2.86 30.53
CA GLU A 28 14.93 -1.46 30.89
C GLU A 28 16.05 -1.35 31.94
N GLY A 29 17.07 -0.55 31.62
CA GLY A 29 18.26 -0.37 32.47
C GLY A 29 19.28 -1.51 32.43
N LYS A 30 19.14 -2.50 31.54
CA LYS A 30 20.14 -3.56 31.34
C LYS A 30 21.05 -3.24 30.17
N ASP A 31 22.35 -3.50 30.33
CA ASP A 31 23.34 -3.35 29.25
C ASP A 31 23.21 -4.47 28.20
N ASN A 32 22.79 -5.66 28.62
CA ASN A 32 22.60 -6.82 27.75
C ASN A 32 21.12 -7.15 27.59
N ILE A 33 20.71 -7.48 26.36
CA ILE A 33 19.33 -7.87 26.06
C ILE A 33 19.13 -9.33 26.48
N GLU A 34 18.26 -9.53 27.46
CA GLU A 34 17.76 -10.84 27.85
C GLU A 34 16.50 -11.18 27.05
N ILE A 35 16.47 -12.38 26.48
CA ILE A 35 15.32 -12.91 25.72
C ILE A 35 14.91 -14.23 26.37
N PRO A 36 13.93 -14.21 27.30
CA PRO A 36 13.40 -15.44 27.87
C PRO A 36 12.82 -16.33 26.77
N ILE A 37 13.37 -17.54 26.63
CA ILE A 37 12.88 -18.56 25.72
C ILE A 37 12.54 -19.81 26.52
N VAL A 38 11.41 -20.43 26.21
CA VAL A 38 11.01 -21.72 26.76
C VAL A 38 10.64 -22.65 25.62
N SER A 39 11.42 -23.71 25.44
CA SER A 39 11.19 -24.75 24.44
C SER A 39 10.65 -26.02 25.08
N TYR A 40 9.70 -26.64 24.38
CA TYR A 40 9.04 -27.88 24.72
C TYR A 40 9.19 -28.87 23.57
N CYS A 41 9.40 -30.15 23.91
CA CYS A 41 9.41 -31.25 22.97
C CYS A 41 8.24 -32.20 23.27
N ARG A 42 7.75 -32.88 22.24
CA ARG A 42 6.66 -33.83 22.36
C ARG A 42 7.20 -35.16 22.91
N GLN A 43 6.74 -35.54 24.10
CA GLN A 43 6.98 -36.86 24.69
C GLN A 43 5.65 -37.59 24.82
N GLY A 44 5.43 -38.59 23.97
CA GLY A 44 4.15 -39.28 23.86
C GLY A 44 2.99 -38.35 23.49
N GLN A 45 2.01 -38.22 24.39
CA GLN A 45 0.85 -37.34 24.20
C GLN A 45 1.03 -35.94 24.83
N GLN A 46 2.10 -35.70 25.57
CA GLN A 46 2.32 -34.44 26.29
C GLN A 46 3.48 -33.64 25.71
N MET A 47 3.43 -32.32 25.94
CA MET A 47 4.54 -31.41 25.63
C MET A 47 5.28 -31.14 26.92
N GLU A 48 6.53 -31.60 26.99
CA GLU A 48 7.40 -31.43 28.15
C GLU A 48 8.52 -30.46 27.82
N VAL A 49 9.14 -29.87 28.86
CA VAL A 49 10.29 -28.99 28.66
C VAL A 49 11.39 -29.77 27.95
N ASP A 50 11.98 -29.17 26.92
CA ASP A 50 13.04 -29.82 26.13
C ASP A 50 14.40 -29.72 26.86
N PRO A 51 14.90 -30.81 27.46
CA PRO A 51 16.18 -30.79 28.18
C PRO A 51 17.38 -30.60 27.25
N SER A 52 17.23 -30.88 25.94
CA SER A 52 18.30 -30.70 24.96
C SER A 52 18.48 -29.23 24.58
N ALA A 53 17.41 -28.44 24.64
CA ALA A 53 17.44 -27.01 24.35
C ALA A 53 17.80 -26.17 25.59
N GLN A 54 17.38 -26.60 26.79
CA GLN A 54 17.54 -25.82 28.02
C GLN A 54 17.41 -26.69 29.28
N SER A 55 18.04 -26.29 30.38
CA SER A 55 17.82 -26.93 31.68
C SER A 55 16.43 -26.63 32.23
N GLU A 56 15.90 -27.52 33.08
CA GLU A 56 14.61 -27.27 33.75
C GLU A 56 14.61 -26.02 34.61
N SER A 57 15.74 -25.70 35.27
CA SER A 57 15.87 -24.51 36.11
C SER A 57 15.81 -23.24 35.27
N LEU A 58 16.49 -23.21 34.13
CA LEU A 58 16.44 -22.09 33.19
C LEU A 58 15.04 -21.93 32.59
N ALA A 59 14.40 -23.03 32.22
CA ALA A 59 13.03 -23.03 31.71
C ALA A 59 12.03 -22.45 32.73
N LYS A 60 12.13 -22.87 34.00
CA LYS A 60 11.30 -22.35 35.10
C LYS A 60 11.57 -20.86 35.34
N PHE A 61 12.84 -20.44 35.32
CA PHE A 61 13.23 -19.03 35.45
C PHE A 61 12.66 -18.17 34.30
N ASN A 62 12.86 -18.60 33.05
CA ASN A 62 12.35 -17.89 31.87
C ASN A 62 10.82 -17.83 31.85
N LEU A 63 10.14 -18.92 32.21
CA LEU A 63 8.68 -18.93 32.28
C LEU A 63 8.17 -17.97 33.35
N LYS A 64 8.84 -17.90 34.50
CA LYS A 64 8.52 -16.94 35.56
C LYS A 64 8.73 -15.50 35.08
N ALA A 65 9.86 -15.22 34.43
CA ALA A 65 10.13 -13.90 33.86
C ALA A 65 9.04 -13.45 32.86
N ILE A 66 8.55 -14.37 32.02
CA ILE A 66 7.42 -14.11 31.10
C ILE A 66 6.15 -13.82 31.88
N GLN A 67 5.82 -14.59 32.90
CA GLN A 67 4.59 -14.40 33.68
C GLN A 67 4.59 -13.09 34.47
N ASP A 68 5.74 -12.71 35.02
CA ASP A 68 5.88 -11.51 35.85
C ASP A 68 5.90 -10.22 35.01
N ASN A 69 6.36 -10.29 33.74
CA ASN A 69 6.60 -9.12 32.88
C ASN A 69 5.72 -9.08 31.62
N SER A 70 4.72 -9.95 31.51
CA SER A 70 3.80 -9.96 30.38
C SER A 70 2.36 -10.19 30.83
N PRO A 71 1.35 -9.85 30.02
CA PRO A 71 -0.04 -10.18 30.33
C PRO A 71 -0.35 -11.68 30.21
N PHE A 72 0.63 -12.51 29.84
CA PHE A 72 0.45 -13.93 29.59
C PHE A 72 0.78 -14.79 30.81
N ASN A 73 -0.27 -15.20 31.52
CA ASN A 73 -0.15 -16.26 32.52
C ASN A 73 -0.18 -17.66 31.87
N LYS A 74 0.05 -18.71 32.68
CA LYS A 74 0.06 -20.11 32.23
C LYS A 74 -1.22 -20.51 31.47
N TYR A 75 -2.39 -20.01 31.90
CA TYR A 75 -3.67 -20.32 31.27
C TYR A 75 -3.81 -19.64 29.91
N LEU A 76 -3.45 -18.36 29.80
CA LEU A 76 -3.52 -17.61 28.54
C LEU A 76 -2.55 -18.20 27.51
N ILE A 77 -1.34 -18.59 27.93
CA ILE A 77 -0.39 -19.31 27.08
C ILE A 77 -1.00 -20.62 26.57
N GLY A 78 -1.65 -21.39 27.46
CA GLY A 78 -2.34 -22.63 27.10
C GLY A 78 -3.49 -22.42 26.10
N GLU A 79 -4.33 -21.41 26.34
CA GLU A 79 -5.42 -21.01 25.44
C GLU A 79 -4.88 -20.65 24.05
N LYS A 80 -3.83 -19.84 23.98
CA LYS A 80 -3.21 -19.44 22.71
C LYS A 80 -2.54 -20.60 22.00
N ALA A 81 -1.93 -21.52 22.75
CA ALA A 81 -1.38 -22.75 22.19
C ALA A 81 -2.47 -23.70 21.65
N ALA A 82 -3.66 -23.71 22.23
CA ALA A 82 -4.77 -24.51 21.74
C ALA A 82 -5.24 -24.07 20.33
N LEU A 83 -5.06 -22.79 19.97
CA LEU A 83 -5.44 -22.24 18.66
C LEU A 83 -4.68 -22.86 17.48
N PHE A 84 -3.55 -23.54 17.72
CA PHE A 84 -2.88 -24.29 16.66
C PHE A 84 -3.70 -25.51 16.20
N CYS A 85 -4.66 -25.99 17.00
CA CYS A 85 -5.52 -27.14 16.68
C CYS A 85 -4.75 -28.38 16.19
N GLY A 86 -3.58 -28.64 16.79
CA GLY A 86 -2.68 -29.74 16.41
C GLY A 86 -1.84 -29.50 15.14
N GLY A 87 -2.01 -28.36 14.47
CA GLY A 87 -1.23 -27.94 13.32
C GLY A 87 0.10 -27.28 13.69
N THR A 88 0.82 -26.84 12.66
CA THR A 88 2.06 -26.08 12.76
C THR A 88 1.82 -24.61 12.46
N GLY A 89 2.50 -23.70 13.15
CA GLY A 89 2.42 -22.28 12.86
C GLY A 89 3.09 -21.40 13.90
N THR A 90 2.94 -20.09 13.73
CA THR A 90 3.48 -19.08 14.63
C THR A 90 2.44 -18.01 14.92
N GLN A 91 2.32 -17.64 16.19
CA GLN A 91 1.48 -16.56 16.68
C GLN A 91 2.38 -15.51 17.33
N ILE A 92 2.17 -14.24 16.97
CA ILE A 92 2.95 -13.11 17.47
C ILE A 92 1.98 -12.15 18.14
N TYR A 93 2.23 -11.84 19.41
CA TYR A 93 1.46 -10.88 20.19
C TYR A 93 2.34 -9.68 20.49
N ILE A 94 1.85 -8.49 20.18
CA ILE A 94 2.55 -7.23 20.40
C ILE A 94 1.63 -6.36 21.25
N TRP A 95 2.17 -5.78 22.32
CA TRP A 95 1.46 -4.84 23.18
C TRP A 95 2.39 -3.70 23.59
N ASN A 96 1.88 -2.79 24.44
CA ASN A 96 2.51 -1.50 24.73
C ASN A 96 2.86 -0.81 23.41
N LEU A 97 1.80 -0.63 22.60
CA LEU A 97 1.91 -0.13 21.25
C LEU A 97 2.42 1.31 21.25
N ASP A 98 3.02 1.70 20.13
CA ASP A 98 3.57 3.05 19.99
C ASP A 98 2.46 4.11 20.13
N GLU A 99 2.74 5.12 20.96
CA GLU A 99 1.80 6.20 21.31
C GLU A 99 2.33 7.54 20.78
N TRP A 100 1.42 8.38 20.30
CA TRP A 100 1.70 9.75 19.92
C TRP A 100 0.93 10.69 20.86
N GLY A 101 1.64 11.28 21.83
CA GLY A 101 1.01 12.01 22.92
C GLY A 101 0.32 11.02 23.87
N SER A 102 -0.98 11.20 24.11
CA SER A 102 -1.79 10.34 24.99
C SER A 102 -2.57 9.25 24.23
N GLU A 103 -2.36 9.13 22.92
CA GLU A 103 -3.17 8.25 22.06
C GLU A 103 -2.32 7.27 21.28
N CYS A 104 -2.82 6.05 21.07
CA CYS A 104 -2.14 5.07 20.22
C CYS A 104 -2.05 5.55 18.77
N CYS A 105 -0.89 5.34 18.14
CA CYS A 105 -0.63 5.66 16.74
C CYS A 105 -1.58 4.93 15.76
N LEU A 106 -2.14 3.79 16.19
CA LEU A 106 -3.07 2.98 15.42
C LEU A 106 -4.50 3.17 15.94
N GLU A 107 -5.46 3.02 15.02
CA GLU A 107 -6.90 3.14 15.29
C GLU A 107 -7.61 1.91 14.72
N TRP A 108 -8.46 1.26 15.52
CA TRP A 108 -9.22 0.08 15.12
C TRP A 108 -10.64 0.49 14.79
N HIS A 109 -11.06 0.23 13.56
CA HIS A 109 -12.41 0.52 13.11
C HIS A 109 -13.15 -0.79 12.96
N ASP A 110 -14.09 -1.04 13.86
CA ASP A 110 -14.92 -2.24 13.79
C ASP A 110 -15.82 -2.18 12.56
N GLY A 111 -15.79 -3.25 11.77
CA GLY A 111 -16.75 -3.41 10.68
C GLY A 111 -18.16 -3.63 11.24
N LEU A 112 -19.17 -3.04 10.60
CA LEU A 112 -20.57 -3.26 11.00
C LEU A 112 -20.87 -4.78 11.03
N LYS A 113 -21.57 -5.20 12.08
CA LYS A 113 -22.12 -6.55 12.25
C LYS A 113 -23.43 -6.69 11.47
N GLY A 114 -23.34 -6.50 10.16
CA GLY A 114 -24.39 -6.84 9.21
C GLY A 114 -23.69 -7.37 7.97
N GLY A 115 -24.27 -8.34 7.26
CA GLY A 115 -23.66 -8.97 6.07
C GLY A 115 -23.37 -8.00 4.90
N SER A 116 -23.44 -6.69 5.11
CA SER A 116 -23.07 -5.69 4.12
C SER A 116 -21.55 -5.64 3.94
N SER A 117 -21.13 -5.62 2.68
CA SER A 117 -19.73 -5.52 2.26
C SER A 117 -19.13 -4.14 2.52
N PHE A 118 -19.95 -3.14 2.88
CA PHE A 118 -19.62 -1.72 2.94
C PHE A 118 -18.79 -1.31 4.17
N HIS A 119 -18.82 -2.07 5.27
CA HIS A 119 -18.00 -1.80 6.45
C HIS A 119 -17.25 -3.07 6.90
N GLN A 120 -16.09 -3.30 6.27
CA GLN A 120 -15.15 -4.32 6.72
C GLN A 120 -14.24 -3.73 7.79
N GLY A 121 -13.95 -4.51 8.84
CA GLY A 121 -13.06 -4.06 9.90
C GLY A 121 -11.66 -3.77 9.36
N ASP A 122 -11.03 -2.70 9.85
CA ASP A 122 -9.73 -2.21 9.39
C ASP A 122 -8.90 -1.63 10.55
N ILE A 123 -7.60 -1.46 10.30
CA ILE A 123 -6.64 -0.82 11.19
C ILE A 123 -6.05 0.36 10.44
N PHE A 124 -6.23 1.56 10.99
CA PHE A 124 -5.78 2.80 10.41
C PHE A 124 -4.58 3.40 11.16
N ILE A 125 -3.73 4.14 10.45
CA ILE A 125 -2.78 5.07 11.06
C ILE A 125 -3.56 6.34 11.42
N ARG A 126 -3.61 6.68 12.72
CA ARG A 126 -4.41 7.80 13.24
C ARG A 126 -4.07 9.13 12.58
N SER A 127 -2.78 9.36 12.32
CA SER A 127 -2.31 10.61 11.72
C SER A 127 -2.82 10.84 10.29
N LYS A 128 -3.19 9.76 9.57
CA LYS A 128 -3.58 9.75 8.15
C LYS A 128 -2.65 10.60 7.26
N ARG A 129 -1.38 10.70 7.66
CA ARG A 129 -0.37 11.46 6.92
C ARG A 129 -0.06 10.72 5.63
N SER A 130 -0.39 11.35 4.51
CA SER A 130 0.02 10.85 3.20
C SER A 130 1.54 10.98 3.04
N ARG A 131 2.15 10.00 2.38
CA ARG A 131 3.56 10.09 2.01
C ARG A 131 3.74 11.21 1.00
N ALA A 132 4.79 12.00 1.19
CA ALA A 132 5.16 13.04 0.24
C ALA A 132 5.63 12.39 -1.06
N ARG A 133 4.94 12.67 -2.16
CA ARG A 133 5.33 12.28 -3.52
C ARG A 133 5.32 13.55 -4.37
N LEU A 134 6.37 13.74 -5.18
CA LEU A 134 6.44 14.89 -6.09
C LEU A 134 5.28 14.83 -7.09
N GLY A 135 4.62 15.95 -7.36
CA GLY A 135 3.48 16.01 -8.29
C GLY A 135 2.16 15.43 -7.75
N GLN A 136 2.10 14.96 -6.49
CA GLN A 136 0.86 14.45 -5.90
C GLN A 136 -0.05 15.59 -5.41
N LEU A 137 -1.24 15.70 -6.01
CA LEU A 137 -2.29 16.63 -5.53
C LEU A 137 -3.18 16.01 -4.45
N ASN A 138 -3.43 14.70 -4.53
CA ASN A 138 -4.34 14.04 -3.60
C ASN A 138 -3.69 13.93 -2.21
N GLN A 139 -4.32 14.53 -1.21
CA GLN A 139 -3.87 14.51 0.17
C GLN A 139 -4.31 13.25 0.93
N LYS A 140 -5.15 12.40 0.34
CA LYS A 140 -5.66 11.16 0.94
C LYS A 140 -5.39 9.97 0.03
N VAL A 141 -4.29 9.27 0.29
CA VAL A 141 -3.95 8.01 -0.39
C VAL A 141 -4.24 6.87 0.59
N PRO A 142 -5.31 6.06 0.40
CA PRO A 142 -5.69 4.99 1.32
C PRO A 142 -4.54 4.03 1.65
N LEU A 143 -3.66 3.76 0.68
CA LEU A 143 -2.48 2.92 0.83
C LEU A 143 -1.50 3.39 1.93
N ASP A 144 -1.53 4.68 2.27
CA ASP A 144 -0.61 5.27 3.26
C ASP A 144 -1.12 5.15 4.70
N TYR A 145 -2.42 4.90 4.90
CA TYR A 145 -3.00 4.90 6.25
C TYR A 145 -3.97 3.76 6.54
N SER A 146 -4.50 3.03 5.55
CA SER A 146 -5.35 1.83 5.73
C SER A 146 -4.51 0.57 5.57
N LEU A 147 -4.50 -0.28 6.61
CA LEU A 147 -3.82 -1.56 6.54
C LEU A 147 -4.47 -2.48 5.51
N ARG A 148 -5.81 -2.51 5.44
CA ARG A 148 -6.54 -3.31 4.44
C ARG A 148 -6.16 -2.88 3.03
N ALA A 149 -6.20 -1.60 2.70
CA ALA A 149 -5.81 -1.09 1.37
C ALA A 149 -4.36 -1.45 1.04
N TYR A 150 -3.45 -1.33 2.01
CA TYR A 150 -2.05 -1.73 1.84
C TYR A 150 -1.90 -3.22 1.51
N LEU A 151 -2.59 -4.08 2.25
CA LEU A 151 -2.54 -5.54 2.08
C LEU A 151 -3.21 -6.03 0.79
N GLU A 152 -4.06 -5.23 0.15
CA GLU A 152 -4.65 -5.59 -1.14
C GLU A 152 -3.59 -5.71 -2.23
N VAL A 153 -2.57 -4.83 -2.24
CA VAL A 153 -1.57 -4.72 -3.31
C VAL A 153 -0.14 -5.07 -2.86
N ILE A 154 0.05 -5.47 -1.60
CA ILE A 154 1.35 -5.73 -0.98
C ILE A 154 2.19 -6.80 -1.70
N PHE A 155 1.55 -7.76 -2.37
CA PHE A 155 2.20 -8.83 -3.11
C PHE A 155 1.87 -8.75 -4.60
N LEU A 156 2.88 -8.92 -5.45
CA LEU A 156 2.73 -8.92 -6.90
C LEU A 156 1.78 -10.04 -7.36
N VAL A 157 2.00 -11.24 -6.82
CA VAL A 157 1.13 -12.41 -7.03
C VAL A 157 0.71 -12.95 -5.66
N PRO A 158 -0.43 -12.49 -5.11
CA PRO A 158 -0.85 -12.87 -3.77
C PRO A 158 -1.23 -14.37 -3.72
N ARG A 159 -0.60 -15.13 -2.83
CA ARG A 159 -0.89 -16.56 -2.57
C ARG A 159 -1.43 -16.81 -1.18
N MET A 160 -0.87 -16.12 -0.19
CA MET A 160 -1.28 -16.21 1.20
C MET A 160 -2.69 -15.62 1.39
N LYS A 161 -3.52 -16.24 2.23
CA LYS A 161 -4.79 -15.65 2.68
C LYS A 161 -4.47 -14.72 3.84
N ILE A 162 -4.91 -13.47 3.76
CA ILE A 162 -4.65 -12.45 4.78
C ILE A 162 -6.00 -11.96 5.30
N SER A 163 -6.18 -11.96 6.62
CA SER A 163 -7.40 -11.49 7.26
C SER A 163 -7.06 -10.37 8.24
N VAL A 164 -7.80 -9.27 8.17
CA VAL A 164 -7.73 -8.16 9.14
C VAL A 164 -9.02 -8.17 9.93
N GLN A 165 -8.91 -8.17 11.27
CA GLN A 165 -10.06 -8.25 12.19
C GLN A 165 -11.05 -9.37 11.80
N ARG A 166 -10.53 -10.57 11.52
CA ARG A 166 -11.29 -11.78 11.10
C ARG A 166 -11.99 -11.70 9.73
N LYS A 167 -11.91 -10.58 9.01
CA LYS A 167 -12.44 -10.46 7.64
C LYS A 167 -11.30 -10.60 6.61
N LEU A 168 -11.46 -11.53 5.67
CA LEU A 168 -10.50 -11.77 4.58
C LEU A 168 -10.27 -10.48 3.78
N VAL A 169 -9.01 -10.18 3.47
CA VAL A 169 -8.62 -9.09 2.57
C VAL A 169 -8.70 -9.60 1.13
N LYS A 170 -9.37 -8.84 0.26
CA LYS A 170 -9.46 -9.16 -1.16
C LYS A 170 -8.17 -8.70 -1.87
N SER A 171 -7.12 -9.51 -1.81
CA SER A 171 -5.87 -9.22 -2.50
C SER A 171 -6.07 -9.11 -4.01
N ARG A 172 -5.38 -8.15 -4.64
CA ARG A 172 -5.50 -7.81 -6.05
C ARG A 172 -4.10 -7.82 -6.70
N PRO A 173 -3.78 -8.77 -7.59
CA PRO A 173 -2.62 -8.65 -8.46
C PRO A 173 -2.80 -7.44 -9.37
N LEU A 174 -2.16 -6.32 -9.02
CA LEU A 174 -2.49 -4.99 -9.56
C LEU A 174 -2.52 -4.94 -11.09
N ALA A 175 -1.55 -5.58 -11.75
CA ALA A 175 -1.45 -5.65 -13.21
C ALA A 175 -2.71 -6.24 -13.90
N ASN A 176 -3.41 -7.15 -13.22
CA ASN A 176 -4.60 -7.81 -13.77
C ASN A 176 -5.86 -6.94 -13.71
N PHE A 177 -5.84 -5.84 -12.95
CA PHE A 177 -6.99 -4.95 -12.74
C PHE A 177 -6.88 -3.65 -13.53
N LEU A 178 -5.89 -3.55 -14.42
CA LEU A 178 -5.70 -2.41 -15.30
C LEU A 178 -6.45 -2.61 -16.63
N THR A 179 -6.69 -1.51 -17.33
CA THR A 179 -7.29 -1.44 -18.68
C THR A 179 -6.30 -0.90 -19.69
N ASN A 180 -6.45 -1.23 -20.96
CA ASN A 180 -5.53 -0.83 -22.04
C ASN A 180 -4.08 -1.22 -21.71
N THR A 181 -3.89 -2.43 -21.19
CA THR A 181 -2.59 -2.88 -20.71
C THR A 181 -1.57 -3.07 -21.84
N ILE A 182 -0.37 -2.52 -21.64
CA ILE A 182 0.79 -2.77 -22.49
C ILE A 182 1.91 -3.40 -21.68
N ILE A 183 2.69 -4.26 -22.33
CA ILE A 183 3.90 -4.85 -21.75
C ILE A 183 5.09 -4.22 -22.47
N ALA A 184 5.79 -3.33 -21.77
CA ALA A 184 7.01 -2.70 -22.25
C ALA A 184 8.23 -3.52 -21.79
N THR A 185 8.96 -4.06 -22.75
CA THR A 185 10.23 -4.75 -22.49
C THR A 185 11.41 -3.83 -22.79
N GLY A 186 12.52 -4.05 -22.11
CA GLY A 186 13.74 -3.27 -22.30
C GLY A 186 14.95 -3.93 -21.68
N ASP A 187 16.06 -3.22 -21.73
CA ASP A 187 17.31 -3.60 -21.08
C ASP A 187 17.83 -2.41 -20.28
N ILE A 188 18.21 -2.67 -19.03
CA ILE A 188 18.85 -1.69 -18.14
C ILE A 188 20.16 -2.31 -17.67
N LEU A 189 21.28 -1.70 -18.06
CA LEU A 189 22.63 -2.16 -17.69
C LEU A 189 22.88 -3.65 -18.00
N GLY A 190 22.40 -4.13 -19.15
CA GLY A 190 22.55 -5.53 -19.59
C GLY A 190 21.59 -6.52 -18.92
N ARG A 191 20.58 -6.01 -18.20
CA ARG A 191 19.53 -6.81 -17.56
C ARG A 191 18.19 -6.55 -18.23
N ALA A 192 17.59 -7.62 -18.75
CA ALA A 192 16.25 -7.56 -19.33
C ALA A 192 15.22 -7.20 -18.26
N VAL A 193 14.36 -6.25 -18.59
CA VAL A 193 13.30 -5.74 -17.72
C VAL A 193 11.95 -5.75 -18.43
N GLU A 194 10.89 -5.94 -17.64
CA GLU A 194 9.50 -5.92 -18.10
C GLU A 194 8.68 -5.01 -17.20
N LEU A 195 7.98 -4.06 -17.82
CA LEU A 195 7.04 -3.14 -17.17
C LEU A 195 5.66 -3.36 -17.77
N ILE A 196 4.67 -3.56 -16.91
CA ILE A 196 3.26 -3.55 -17.31
C ILE A 196 2.70 -2.16 -17.02
N LEU A 197 2.23 -1.48 -18.04
CA LEU A 197 1.51 -0.21 -17.92
C LEU A 197 0.04 -0.43 -18.26
N GLY A 198 -0.83 0.32 -17.61
CA GLY A 198 -2.24 0.35 -17.94
C GLY A 198 -2.96 1.47 -17.20
N PHE A 199 -4.25 1.61 -17.50
CA PHE A 199 -5.13 2.60 -16.90
C PHE A 199 -5.99 1.99 -15.79
N SER A 200 -6.34 2.78 -14.79
CA SER A 200 -7.27 2.40 -13.74
C SER A 200 -8.26 3.52 -13.46
N GLN A 201 -9.55 3.24 -13.63
CA GLN A 201 -10.61 4.20 -13.32
C GLN A 201 -10.61 4.61 -11.85
N LEU A 202 -10.36 3.65 -10.95
CA LEU A 202 -10.32 3.91 -9.51
C LEU A 202 -9.23 4.94 -9.18
N GLU A 203 -8.06 4.81 -9.81
CA GLU A 203 -6.93 5.71 -9.61
C GLU A 203 -7.16 7.04 -10.31
N TRP A 204 -7.83 7.04 -11.47
CA TRP A 204 -8.29 8.26 -12.13
C TRP A 204 -9.20 9.09 -11.22
N ASP A 205 -10.24 8.47 -10.65
CA ASP A 205 -11.18 9.14 -9.75
C ASP A 205 -10.48 9.70 -8.52
N GLN A 206 -9.44 9.00 -8.04
CA GLN A 206 -8.60 9.42 -6.92
C GLN A 206 -7.47 10.39 -7.31
N ALA A 207 -7.42 10.86 -8.56
CA ALA A 207 -6.35 11.70 -9.09
C ALA A 207 -4.94 11.15 -8.77
N SER A 208 -4.80 9.83 -8.89
CA SER A 208 -3.62 9.05 -8.53
C SER A 208 -3.05 8.37 -9.77
N CYS A 209 -1.73 8.20 -9.75
CA CYS A 209 -0.97 7.48 -10.77
C CYS A 209 0.43 7.18 -10.26
N GLY A 210 1.18 6.40 -11.03
CA GLY A 210 2.57 6.07 -10.77
C GLY A 210 2.87 4.58 -10.85
N VAL A 211 4.13 4.25 -10.65
CA VAL A 211 4.66 2.90 -10.78
C VAL A 211 4.73 2.21 -9.41
N PHE A 212 4.35 0.94 -9.38
CA PHE A 212 4.47 0.03 -8.25
C PHE A 212 5.65 -0.90 -8.50
N LEU A 213 6.66 -0.77 -7.64
CA LEU A 213 7.91 -1.52 -7.73
C LEU A 213 7.91 -2.65 -6.69
N TYR A 214 8.02 -3.89 -7.18
CA TYR A 214 8.06 -5.09 -6.36
C TYR A 214 9.47 -5.68 -6.34
N TRP A 215 9.89 -6.22 -5.20
CA TRP A 215 11.13 -6.95 -5.03
C TRP A 215 10.82 -8.28 -4.33
N HIS A 216 11.19 -9.39 -4.97
CA HIS A 216 10.84 -10.77 -4.63
C HIS A 216 9.33 -10.94 -4.43
N GLY A 217 8.55 -10.31 -5.31
CA GLY A 217 7.10 -10.30 -5.25
C GLY A 217 6.49 -9.47 -4.10
N ARG A 218 7.29 -8.71 -3.33
CA ARG A 218 6.85 -7.81 -2.25
C ARG A 218 6.95 -6.36 -2.69
N LEU A 219 5.88 -5.58 -2.50
CA LEU A 219 5.85 -4.16 -2.82
C LEU A 219 6.92 -3.39 -2.00
N ILE A 220 7.79 -2.64 -2.66
CA ILE A 220 8.79 -1.78 -2.00
C ILE A 220 8.35 -0.32 -2.07
N GLU A 221 7.97 0.12 -3.27
CA GLU A 221 7.58 1.50 -3.52
C GLU A 221 6.28 1.53 -4.34
N ALA A 222 5.37 2.43 -3.95
CA ALA A 222 4.04 2.53 -4.52
C ALA A 222 3.74 3.96 -4.95
N TYR A 223 3.07 4.09 -6.09
CA TYR A 223 2.82 5.38 -6.75
C TYR A 223 4.10 6.18 -7.01
N LYS A 224 5.19 5.50 -7.39
CA LYS A 224 6.43 6.17 -7.82
C LYS A 224 6.13 7.03 -9.04
N ARG A 225 6.39 8.33 -8.95
CA ARG A 225 6.23 9.25 -10.07
C ARG A 225 7.49 9.26 -10.91
N VAL A 226 7.30 9.14 -12.23
CA VAL A 226 8.36 9.06 -13.24
C VAL A 226 7.96 9.90 -14.45
N GLY A 227 8.94 10.42 -15.21
CA GLY A 227 8.68 11.17 -16.44
C GLY A 227 7.82 12.43 -16.24
N GLY A 228 6.85 12.64 -17.12
CA GLY A 228 5.88 13.74 -17.09
C GLY A 228 5.03 13.79 -15.82
N MET A 229 4.80 12.65 -15.16
CA MET A 229 4.00 12.55 -13.92
C MET A 229 4.59 13.31 -12.73
N ILE A 230 5.88 13.67 -12.79
CA ILE A 230 6.57 14.45 -11.75
C ILE A 230 6.21 15.93 -11.85
N HIS A 231 6.01 16.44 -13.06
CA HIS A 231 5.94 17.87 -13.35
C HIS A 231 4.51 18.39 -13.43
N SER A 232 3.56 17.53 -13.81
CA SER A 232 2.13 17.86 -13.86
C SER A 232 1.32 16.77 -13.18
N ALA A 233 0.31 17.17 -12.42
CA ALA A 233 -0.54 16.25 -11.71
C ALA A 233 -1.63 15.61 -12.58
N ASP A 234 -1.98 16.26 -13.69
CA ASP A 234 -2.95 15.74 -14.65
C ASP A 234 -2.28 14.80 -15.66
N VAL A 235 -1.00 15.01 -15.94
CA VAL A 235 -0.21 14.12 -16.82
C VAL A 235 -0.02 12.77 -16.15
N GLY A 236 -0.49 11.73 -16.84
CA GLY A 236 -0.43 10.36 -16.34
C GLY A 236 -1.51 10.01 -15.34
N ARG A 237 -2.51 10.88 -15.07
CA ARG A 237 -3.62 10.56 -14.15
C ARG A 237 -4.26 9.23 -14.53
N GLY A 238 -4.51 8.36 -13.54
CA GLY A 238 -5.06 7.02 -13.75
C GLY A 238 -4.09 5.99 -14.35
N VAL A 239 -2.90 6.39 -14.80
CA VAL A 239 -1.88 5.46 -15.32
C VAL A 239 -1.13 4.79 -14.17
N ILE A 240 -1.08 3.46 -14.21
CA ILE A 240 -0.41 2.63 -13.24
C ILE A 240 0.62 1.76 -13.94
N GLY A 241 1.85 1.79 -13.42
CA GLY A 241 2.90 0.85 -13.81
C GLY A 241 3.06 -0.24 -12.76
N VAL A 242 3.37 -1.46 -13.18
CA VAL A 242 3.67 -2.59 -12.30
C VAL A 242 4.93 -3.28 -12.81
N MET A 243 5.94 -3.40 -11.95
CA MET A 243 7.23 -3.98 -12.30
C MET A 243 7.84 -4.78 -11.16
N ASP A 244 8.41 -5.94 -11.47
CA ASP A 244 9.30 -6.68 -10.58
C ASP A 244 10.75 -6.28 -10.86
N VAL A 245 11.40 -5.68 -9.86
CA VAL A 245 12.77 -5.17 -9.96
C VAL A 245 13.81 -6.11 -9.33
N THR A 246 13.44 -7.35 -8.94
CA THR A 246 14.38 -8.33 -8.36
C THR A 246 15.64 -8.51 -9.16
N ASN A 247 15.52 -8.81 -10.45
CA ASN A 247 16.69 -9.05 -11.31
C ASN A 247 17.58 -7.81 -11.45
N LEU A 248 17.04 -6.62 -11.19
CA LEU A 248 17.75 -5.35 -11.30
C LEU A 248 18.41 -4.93 -9.98
N MET A 249 17.74 -5.18 -8.85
CA MET A 249 18.14 -4.69 -7.52
C MET A 249 18.94 -5.70 -6.72
N ASP A 250 18.94 -6.98 -7.13
CA ASP A 250 19.87 -7.98 -6.64
C ASP A 250 21.16 -7.90 -7.46
N ASP A 251 22.27 -7.57 -6.82
CA ASP A 251 23.57 -7.56 -7.48
C ASP A 251 24.15 -8.97 -7.56
N GLN A 252 24.99 -9.22 -8.57
CA GLN A 252 25.65 -10.52 -8.74
C GLN A 252 26.62 -10.82 -7.59
N ASP A 253 27.12 -9.78 -6.93
CA ASP A 253 28.01 -9.87 -5.77
C ASP A 253 27.26 -9.99 -4.42
N GLY A 254 25.93 -10.21 -4.45
CA GLY A 254 25.09 -10.33 -3.25
C GLY A 254 24.78 -8.99 -2.57
N ARG A 255 25.11 -7.86 -3.19
CA ARG A 255 24.67 -6.53 -2.76
C ARG A 255 23.20 -6.34 -3.10
N VAL A 256 22.45 -5.68 -2.22
CA VAL A 256 21.03 -5.42 -2.41
C VAL A 256 20.79 -3.91 -2.31
N TRP A 257 20.20 -3.35 -3.35
CA TRP A 257 19.96 -1.90 -3.47
C TRP A 257 18.64 -1.45 -2.84
N VAL A 258 18.05 -2.28 -1.98
CA VAL A 258 16.82 -1.98 -1.21
C VAL A 258 17.20 -1.47 0.17
N HIS A 259 16.50 -0.47 0.70
CA HIS A 259 16.70 0.00 2.07
C HIS A 259 16.34 -1.07 3.11
N ASN A 260 16.98 -1.02 4.29
CA ASN A 260 16.73 -1.97 5.39
C ASN A 260 15.26 -2.05 5.84
N ASN A 261 14.51 -0.95 5.75
CA ASN A 261 13.09 -0.90 6.07
C ASN A 261 12.18 -1.46 4.97
N LYS A 262 12.73 -1.79 3.79
CA LYS A 262 12.01 -2.28 2.61
C LYS A 262 10.89 -1.34 2.15
N GLN A 263 11.11 -0.03 2.22
CA GLN A 263 10.16 1.02 1.80
C GLN A 263 10.74 1.95 0.70
N GLY A 264 11.88 1.59 0.12
CA GLY A 264 12.53 2.35 -0.94
C GLY A 264 13.85 1.71 -1.36
N PHE A 265 14.52 2.35 -2.31
CA PHE A 265 15.77 1.90 -2.89
C PHE A 265 16.89 2.88 -2.54
N GLN A 266 18.12 2.39 -2.51
CA GLN A 266 19.31 3.21 -2.31
C GLN A 266 19.61 4.01 -3.58
N ASP A 267 20.11 5.23 -3.41
CA ASP A 267 20.57 6.07 -4.51
C ASP A 267 21.79 5.42 -5.18
N CYS A 268 21.56 4.81 -6.34
CA CYS A 268 22.58 4.13 -7.14
C CYS A 268 22.32 4.35 -8.63
N GLU A 269 23.35 4.13 -9.45
CA GLU A 269 23.26 4.28 -10.92
C GLU A 269 22.15 3.40 -11.49
N THR A 270 22.05 2.16 -11.03
CA THR A 270 21.01 1.22 -11.48
C THR A 270 19.59 1.73 -11.21
N TYR A 271 19.34 2.32 -10.04
CA TYR A 271 18.03 2.90 -9.74
C TYR A 271 17.77 4.19 -10.54
N ALA A 272 18.78 5.04 -10.73
CA ALA A 272 18.65 6.23 -11.57
C ALA A 272 18.33 5.88 -13.04
N CYS A 273 19.00 4.87 -13.61
CA CYS A 273 18.70 4.36 -14.95
C CYS A 273 17.29 3.76 -15.02
N LEU A 274 16.84 3.07 -13.96
CA LEU A 274 15.47 2.58 -13.86
C LEU A 274 14.46 3.73 -13.90
N GLU A 275 14.64 4.77 -13.08
CA GLU A 275 13.73 5.92 -13.07
C GLU A 275 13.62 6.61 -14.43
N GLN A 276 14.76 6.78 -15.12
CA GLN A 276 14.78 7.36 -16.47
C GLN A 276 14.05 6.47 -17.48
N TRP A 277 14.32 5.17 -17.47
CA TRP A 277 13.68 4.22 -18.38
C TRP A 277 12.17 4.12 -18.14
N LEU A 278 11.75 4.04 -16.87
CA LEU A 278 10.34 4.06 -16.47
C LEU A 278 9.65 5.36 -16.93
N GLY A 279 10.31 6.50 -16.76
CA GLY A 279 9.79 7.79 -17.22
C GLY A 279 9.53 7.81 -18.71
N LYS A 280 10.54 7.41 -19.51
CA LYS A 280 10.40 7.32 -20.97
C LYS A 280 9.23 6.40 -21.39
N LYS A 281 9.09 5.22 -20.76
CA LYS A 281 8.01 4.27 -21.09
C LYS A 281 6.64 4.75 -20.66
N ALA A 282 6.55 5.43 -19.52
CA ALA A 282 5.30 6.02 -19.04
C ALA A 282 4.84 7.17 -19.94
N ASP A 283 5.77 8.04 -20.37
CA ASP A 283 5.48 9.15 -21.29
C ASP A 283 5.08 8.62 -22.67
N GLU A 284 5.81 7.65 -23.23
CA GLU A 284 5.44 6.96 -24.48
C GLU A 284 4.02 6.35 -24.39
N TYR A 285 3.65 5.75 -23.25
CA TYR A 285 2.30 5.22 -23.07
C TYR A 285 1.24 6.33 -22.99
N TRP A 286 1.53 7.41 -22.26
CA TRP A 286 0.60 8.54 -22.14
C TRP A 286 0.33 9.19 -23.50
N ASP A 287 1.38 9.50 -24.25
CA ASP A 287 1.28 10.19 -25.54
C ASP A 287 0.47 9.40 -26.55
N ASN A 288 0.67 8.08 -26.59
CA ASN A 288 -0.03 7.18 -27.51
C ASN A 288 -1.52 6.98 -27.17
N ASN A 289 -1.91 7.12 -25.91
CA ASN A 289 -3.27 6.77 -25.45
C ASN A 289 -4.13 7.97 -25.06
N PHE A 290 -3.54 9.11 -24.71
CA PHE A 290 -4.25 10.23 -24.09
C PHE A 290 -3.86 11.61 -24.63
N ASP A 291 -2.67 11.79 -25.22
CA ASP A 291 -2.23 13.10 -25.74
C ASP A 291 -2.69 13.37 -27.19
N SER A 292 -3.20 12.35 -27.88
CA SER A 292 -3.94 12.56 -29.13
C SER A 292 -5.27 13.26 -28.82
N LEU A 293 -5.40 14.50 -29.29
CA LEU A 293 -6.57 15.40 -29.19
C LEU A 293 -7.85 14.84 -29.85
N SER A 294 -8.33 13.68 -29.45
CA SER A 294 -9.72 13.28 -29.69
C SER A 294 -10.59 13.87 -28.59
N LEU A 295 -11.11 15.07 -28.86
CA LEU A 295 -12.26 15.67 -28.19
C LEU A 295 -13.53 14.86 -28.52
N ASP A 296 -13.53 13.57 -28.19
CA ASP A 296 -14.73 12.75 -28.29
C ASP A 296 -15.43 12.78 -26.95
N ASN A 297 -16.40 13.69 -26.89
CA ASN A 297 -17.59 13.75 -26.04
C ASN A 297 -17.61 12.94 -24.75
N GLU A 298 -17.88 13.66 -23.67
CA GLU A 298 -18.36 13.16 -22.38
C GLU A 298 -19.52 12.17 -22.54
N ASP A 299 -19.20 10.89 -22.73
CA ASP A 299 -20.12 9.79 -22.51
C ASP A 299 -19.56 8.92 -21.38
N ASN A 300 -20.39 8.66 -20.38
CA ASN A 300 -20.12 7.83 -19.20
C ASN A 300 -19.56 6.44 -19.57
N CYS A 301 -18.25 6.36 -19.84
CA CYS A 301 -17.56 5.13 -20.13
C CYS A 301 -17.11 4.49 -18.82
N VAL A 302 -17.76 3.39 -18.43
CA VAL A 302 -17.28 2.56 -17.31
C VAL A 302 -16.08 1.75 -17.82
N TYR A 303 -14.86 2.21 -17.49
CA TYR A 303 -13.62 1.48 -17.80
C TYR A 303 -13.49 0.26 -16.86
N LYS A 304 -13.90 -0.92 -17.34
CA LYS A 304 -13.73 -2.21 -16.66
C LYS A 304 -12.37 -2.84 -17.03
N PRO A 305 -11.67 -3.53 -16.11
CA PRO A 305 -10.41 -4.23 -16.37
C PRO A 305 -10.43 -5.05 -17.66
N ASP A 306 -9.28 -5.15 -18.35
CA ASP A 306 -9.17 -5.86 -19.64
C ASP A 306 -9.64 -7.33 -19.54
N CYS A 307 -9.45 -7.93 -18.36
CA CYS A 307 -9.95 -9.25 -18.02
C CYS A 307 -10.44 -9.25 -16.57
N GLU A 308 -11.51 -10.00 -16.30
CA GLU A 308 -11.89 -10.29 -14.93
C GLU A 308 -11.12 -11.51 -14.40
N TRP A 309 -10.73 -11.47 -13.13
CA TRP A 309 -9.91 -12.51 -12.51
C TRP A 309 -10.48 -12.97 -11.18
N VAL A 310 -10.38 -14.28 -10.92
CA VAL A 310 -10.73 -14.89 -9.63
C VAL A 310 -9.58 -15.75 -9.10
N GLN A 311 -9.42 -15.78 -7.79
CA GLN A 311 -8.45 -16.64 -7.12
C GLN A 311 -9.13 -17.88 -6.54
N CYS A 312 -8.58 -19.06 -6.83
CA CYS A 312 -9.07 -20.30 -6.23
C CYS A 312 -8.74 -20.40 -4.73
N ASP A 313 -9.72 -20.76 -3.90
CA ASP A 313 -9.57 -20.92 -2.46
C ASP A 313 -8.77 -22.15 -2.04
N LYS A 314 -8.67 -23.16 -2.92
CA LYS A 314 -7.91 -24.40 -2.68
C LYS A 314 -6.45 -24.29 -3.14
N CYS A 315 -6.21 -23.98 -4.42
CA CYS A 315 -4.86 -23.97 -4.99
C CYS A 315 -4.20 -22.59 -5.07
N ARG A 316 -4.93 -21.51 -4.78
CA ARG A 316 -4.44 -20.13 -4.78
C ARG A 316 -3.93 -19.62 -6.14
N LYS A 317 -4.20 -20.36 -7.21
CA LYS A 317 -3.98 -19.94 -8.61
C LYS A 317 -5.06 -18.96 -9.07
N TRP A 318 -4.67 -17.99 -9.87
CA TRP A 318 -5.54 -17.03 -10.53
C TRP A 318 -6.08 -17.60 -11.84
N ARG A 319 -7.37 -17.38 -12.09
CA ARG A 319 -8.10 -17.82 -13.28
C ARG A 319 -8.77 -16.63 -13.93
N MET A 320 -8.70 -16.56 -15.26
CA MET A 320 -9.44 -15.56 -16.03
C MET A 320 -10.91 -15.96 -16.07
N LEU A 321 -11.79 -15.00 -15.80
CA LEU A 321 -13.22 -15.14 -15.96
C LEU A 321 -13.61 -14.74 -17.40
N PRO A 322 -14.57 -15.44 -18.02
CA PRO A 322 -15.13 -15.01 -19.29
C PRO A 322 -15.79 -13.62 -19.17
N PRO A 323 -15.89 -12.85 -20.27
CA PRO A 323 -16.49 -11.50 -20.26
C PRO A 323 -17.98 -11.44 -19.88
N THR A 324 -18.62 -12.58 -19.66
CA THR A 324 -20.03 -12.70 -19.27
C THR A 324 -20.24 -12.85 -17.77
N PHE A 325 -19.17 -12.99 -16.98
CA PHE A 325 -19.25 -13.17 -15.53
C PHE A 325 -18.59 -12.00 -14.80
N ASP A 326 -19.29 -11.45 -13.80
CA ASP A 326 -18.73 -10.48 -12.85
C ASP A 326 -18.20 -11.22 -11.61
N ASN A 327 -16.99 -10.91 -11.17
CA ASN A 327 -16.39 -11.41 -9.93
C ASN A 327 -17.27 -11.12 -8.70
N ARG A 328 -18.12 -10.08 -8.74
CA ARG A 328 -19.07 -9.74 -7.66
C ARG A 328 -20.20 -10.76 -7.52
N GLU A 329 -20.54 -11.48 -8.58
CA GLU A 329 -21.60 -12.50 -8.59
C GLU A 329 -21.08 -13.85 -8.09
N LEU A 330 -19.76 -13.99 -7.95
CA LEU A 330 -19.15 -15.21 -7.46
C LEU A 330 -19.33 -15.37 -5.94
N PRO A 331 -19.47 -16.62 -5.46
CA PRO A 331 -19.55 -16.91 -4.04
C PRO A 331 -18.30 -16.44 -3.30
N MET A 332 -18.44 -16.17 -2.00
CA MET A 332 -17.32 -15.75 -1.14
C MET A 332 -16.16 -16.75 -1.12
N GLN A 333 -16.44 -18.04 -1.36
CA GLN A 333 -15.45 -19.07 -1.58
C GLN A 333 -15.62 -19.63 -2.99
N TRP A 334 -14.55 -19.57 -3.79
CA TRP A 334 -14.57 -20.02 -5.17
C TRP A 334 -13.45 -21.03 -5.45
N PHE A 335 -13.77 -22.08 -6.21
CA PHE A 335 -12.83 -23.17 -6.51
C PHE A 335 -12.76 -23.44 -8.02
N CYS A 336 -11.63 -23.92 -8.52
CA CYS A 336 -11.42 -24.17 -9.95
C CYS A 336 -12.50 -25.05 -10.61
N TYR A 337 -13.09 -26.00 -9.87
CA TYR A 337 -14.13 -26.89 -10.41
C TYR A 337 -15.49 -26.19 -10.59
N MET A 338 -15.66 -24.99 -10.05
CA MET A 338 -16.89 -24.21 -10.13
C MET A 338 -16.98 -23.43 -11.45
N GLU A 339 -18.19 -23.05 -11.81
CA GLU A 339 -18.41 -22.06 -12.87
C GLU A 339 -17.77 -20.72 -12.51
N PRO A 340 -17.19 -19.99 -13.48
CA PRO A 340 -17.20 -20.28 -14.93
C PRO A 340 -15.96 -21.06 -15.44
N PHE A 341 -14.99 -21.43 -14.59
CA PHE A 341 -13.75 -22.07 -15.05
C PHE A 341 -13.92 -23.59 -15.33
N LYS A 342 -14.67 -24.31 -14.48
CA LYS A 342 -14.89 -25.79 -14.57
C LYS A 342 -13.60 -26.62 -14.83
N GLY A 343 -12.47 -26.19 -14.29
CA GLY A 343 -11.16 -26.84 -14.48
C GLY A 343 -10.64 -27.53 -13.22
N LYS A 344 -9.40 -28.02 -13.28
CA LYS A 344 -8.73 -28.68 -12.16
C LYS A 344 -7.70 -27.75 -11.50
N CYS A 345 -7.43 -28.00 -10.21
CA CYS A 345 -6.37 -27.29 -9.50
C CYS A 345 -4.97 -27.59 -10.05
N ALA A 346 -4.80 -28.72 -10.73
CA ALA A 346 -3.55 -29.12 -11.37
C ALA A 346 -3.19 -28.22 -12.55
N ASP A 347 -4.18 -27.69 -13.27
CA ASP A 347 -3.98 -26.91 -14.49
C ASP A 347 -3.03 -25.72 -14.25
N ALA A 348 -2.17 -25.45 -15.23
CA ALA A 348 -1.23 -24.34 -15.20
C ALA A 348 -1.97 -23.01 -15.04
N GLU A 349 -1.37 -22.06 -14.34
CA GLU A 349 -1.97 -20.74 -14.12
C GLU A 349 -1.92 -19.90 -15.38
N GLN A 350 -3.02 -19.20 -15.68
CA GLN A 350 -3.12 -18.35 -16.85
C GLN A 350 -2.32 -17.06 -16.61
N LYS A 351 -1.65 -16.57 -17.65
CA LYS A 351 -0.94 -15.29 -17.67
C LYS A 351 -1.56 -14.38 -18.72
N VAL A 352 -1.55 -13.07 -18.47
CA VAL A 352 -1.90 -12.07 -19.49
C VAL A 352 -0.96 -12.28 -20.68
N LYS A 353 -1.50 -12.55 -21.86
CA LYS A 353 -0.71 -12.67 -23.09
C LYS A 353 -0.51 -11.29 -23.71
N PRO A 354 0.67 -10.98 -24.28
CA PRO A 354 0.88 -9.72 -24.99
C PRO A 354 -0.13 -9.57 -26.13
N GLY A 355 -0.81 -8.42 -26.20
CA GLY A 355 -1.62 -8.03 -27.37
C GLY A 355 -3.10 -8.43 -27.36
N ILE A 356 -3.65 -8.99 -26.28
CA ILE A 356 -5.12 -9.16 -26.15
C ILE A 356 -5.69 -7.90 -25.48
N VAL A 357 -5.86 -6.84 -26.26
CA VAL A 357 -6.81 -5.78 -25.91
C VAL A 357 -8.19 -6.41 -26.07
N ALA A 358 -8.82 -6.82 -24.97
CA ALA A 358 -10.23 -7.13 -25.01
C ALA A 358 -10.94 -5.78 -25.23
N VAL A 359 -11.18 -5.43 -26.49
CA VAL A 359 -12.05 -4.30 -26.84
C VAL A 359 -13.40 -4.62 -26.22
N SER A 360 -13.67 -4.07 -25.04
CA SER A 360 -14.98 -4.15 -24.43
C SER A 360 -15.90 -3.33 -25.31
N THR A 361 -16.56 -4.00 -26.27
CA THR A 361 -17.68 -3.44 -27.02
C THR A 361 -18.61 -2.79 -26.00
N LYS A 362 -18.88 -1.49 -26.17
CA LYS A 362 -19.79 -0.67 -25.36
C LYS A 362 -21.00 -1.52 -24.94
N ARG A 363 -21.09 -1.91 -23.67
CA ARG A 363 -22.29 -2.55 -23.11
C ARG A 363 -23.05 -1.50 -22.33
N SER A 364 -24.07 -0.92 -22.97
CA SER A 364 -25.08 -0.12 -22.30
C SER A 364 -25.86 -1.02 -21.34
N GLY A 365 -25.86 -0.71 -20.05
CA GLY A 365 -26.69 -1.44 -19.09
C GLY A 365 -26.19 -1.41 -17.66
N TYR A 366 -25.89 -0.24 -17.12
CA TYR A 366 -25.89 -0.04 -15.66
C TYR A 366 -26.53 1.32 -15.37
N ASP A 367 -27.80 1.26 -14.97
CA ASP A 367 -28.53 2.41 -14.43
C ASP A 367 -27.98 2.73 -13.03
N CYS A 368 -27.48 3.94 -12.83
CA CYS A 368 -26.86 4.35 -11.58
C CYS A 368 -27.93 4.87 -10.60
N MET A 369 -28.27 4.06 -9.60
CA MET A 369 -29.03 4.52 -8.44
C MET A 369 -28.12 5.28 -7.46
N LEU A 370 -27.73 6.50 -7.82
CA LEU A 370 -27.25 7.53 -6.91
C LEU A 370 -27.73 8.91 -7.38
N LYS A 371 -29.02 9.20 -7.18
CA LYS A 371 -29.53 10.58 -7.12
C LYS A 371 -30.23 10.79 -5.78
N GLY A 372 -29.53 11.45 -4.88
CA GLY A 372 -29.99 11.83 -3.56
C GLY A 372 -29.52 13.24 -3.20
N SER A 373 -29.82 14.22 -4.04
CA SER A 373 -29.82 15.63 -3.65
C SER A 373 -30.87 16.37 -4.49
N ARG A 374 -31.98 16.71 -3.84
CA ARG A 374 -33.04 17.55 -4.38
C ARG A 374 -32.46 18.95 -4.64
N SER A 375 -32.25 19.29 -5.90
CA SER A 375 -32.22 20.68 -6.35
C SER A 375 -33.67 21.17 -6.43
N ILE A 376 -34.07 22.04 -5.50
CA ILE A 376 -35.33 22.79 -5.59
C ILE A 376 -35.19 23.72 -6.79
N LYS A 377 -35.96 23.45 -7.85
CA LYS A 377 -36.24 24.42 -8.92
C LYS A 377 -37.42 25.28 -8.45
N MET A 378 -37.24 26.60 -8.40
CA MET A 378 -38.37 27.53 -8.42
C MET A 378 -38.54 28.00 -9.87
N GLU A 379 -39.73 27.80 -10.42
CA GLU A 379 -40.17 28.38 -11.69
C GLU A 379 -40.65 29.84 -11.48
N PRO A 380 -40.72 30.65 -12.55
CA PRO A 380 -41.03 32.07 -12.47
C PRO A 380 -42.53 32.33 -12.59
N ASP A 381 -43.05 33.25 -11.79
CA ASP A 381 -44.37 33.86 -12.00
C ASP A 381 -44.21 35.34 -12.32
N ALA A 382 -44.98 35.78 -13.31
CA ALA A 382 -45.10 37.16 -13.79
C ALA A 382 -46.18 37.92 -13.00
N ASP A 383 -45.90 39.18 -12.60
CA ASP A 383 -46.54 40.41 -13.09
C ASP A 383 -46.51 41.61 -12.09
N VAL A 384 -46.00 42.73 -12.63
CA VAL A 384 -46.44 44.15 -12.54
C VAL A 384 -46.61 44.86 -11.18
N SER A 385 -45.78 45.90 -10.94
CA SER A 385 -46.22 47.33 -10.80
C SER A 385 -45.02 48.29 -10.66
N GLY A 386 -45.14 49.51 -11.20
CA GLY A 386 -44.09 50.56 -11.41
C GLY A 386 -43.47 51.18 -10.14
N THR A 387 -42.57 52.18 -10.20
CA THR A 387 -42.42 53.35 -11.10
C THR A 387 -41.03 53.97 -10.85
N ASP A 388 -40.46 54.66 -11.87
CA ASP A 388 -39.49 55.79 -11.90
C ASP A 388 -38.27 55.81 -10.91
N ASP A 389 -37.01 56.12 -11.26
CA ASP A 389 -36.50 57.25 -12.05
C ASP A 389 -34.95 57.13 -12.19
N LYS A 390 -34.41 57.43 -13.39
CA LYS A 390 -33.22 58.27 -13.72
C LYS A 390 -31.74 58.00 -13.31
N PHE A 391 -30.91 58.17 -14.36
CA PHE A 391 -29.56 58.79 -14.51
C PHE A 391 -28.23 58.04 -14.22
N VAL A 392 -27.59 57.59 -15.32
CA VAL A 392 -26.26 57.95 -15.90
C VAL A 392 -24.98 58.09 -15.04
N ASN A 393 -23.93 57.40 -15.54
CA ASN A 393 -22.47 57.65 -15.59
C ASN A 393 -21.47 57.02 -14.58
N SER A 394 -20.58 56.22 -15.21
CA SER A 394 -19.10 56.23 -15.21
C SER A 394 -18.26 55.97 -13.95
N GLU A 395 -17.17 55.23 -14.22
CA GLU A 395 -15.84 55.29 -13.59
C GLU A 395 -15.54 54.41 -12.35
N ASP A 396 -14.84 53.29 -12.64
CA ASP A 396 -13.39 53.10 -12.39
C ASP A 396 -12.90 52.11 -11.30
N VAL A 397 -11.77 51.47 -11.66
CA VAL A 397 -10.69 50.87 -10.83
C VAL A 397 -10.74 49.38 -10.39
N GLN A 398 -10.06 48.59 -11.23
CA GLN A 398 -8.86 47.73 -11.01
C GLN A 398 -8.80 46.56 -10.00
N HIS A 399 -8.43 45.41 -10.56
CA HIS A 399 -7.74 44.26 -9.95
C HIS A 399 -6.23 44.52 -9.77
N PRO A 400 -5.56 43.96 -8.73
CA PRO A 400 -4.10 43.86 -8.71
C PRO A 400 -3.59 42.46 -9.08
N THR A 401 -2.61 42.44 -9.98
CA THR A 401 -1.72 41.31 -10.28
C THR A 401 -0.33 41.66 -9.70
N LEU A 402 0.31 40.75 -8.96
CA LEU A 402 1.69 40.96 -8.48
C LEU A 402 2.65 39.95 -9.12
N LYS A 403 3.61 40.50 -9.88
CA LYS A 403 4.81 39.83 -10.40
C LYS A 403 6.02 40.09 -9.48
N ARG A 404 6.87 39.06 -9.46
CA ARG A 404 8.15 38.84 -8.76
C ARG A 404 9.28 39.74 -9.27
N LEU A 405 10.21 40.17 -8.40
CA LEU A 405 11.58 40.58 -8.80
C LEU A 405 12.59 40.46 -7.64
N LYS A 406 13.77 39.89 -7.96
CA LYS A 406 14.98 39.77 -7.12
C LYS A 406 15.83 41.04 -7.20
N LYS A 407 16.58 41.39 -6.14
CA LYS A 407 17.88 42.11 -6.25
C LYS A 407 18.71 41.94 -4.97
N GLY A 408 20.03 41.83 -5.13
CA GLY A 408 21.01 41.59 -4.06
C GLY A 408 21.88 42.80 -3.70
N LEU A 409 22.57 42.62 -2.55
CA LEU A 409 23.83 43.19 -2.00
C LEU A 409 24.04 44.71 -1.90
N PRO A 410 24.53 45.19 -0.73
CA PRO A 410 25.23 46.48 -0.60
C PRO A 410 26.73 46.33 -0.22
N ARG A 411 27.53 47.34 -0.60
CA ARG A 411 28.89 47.66 -0.10
C ARG A 411 29.08 49.19 -0.07
N HIS A 412 30.14 49.63 0.63
CA HIS A 412 30.63 50.98 0.99
C HIS A 412 30.30 51.37 2.46
N GLU A 413 31.21 51.88 3.30
CA GLU A 413 32.56 52.43 3.11
C GLU A 413 33.34 52.59 4.45
N ASP A 414 34.64 52.31 4.41
CA ASP A 414 35.81 53.03 4.95
C ASP A 414 36.06 53.44 6.44
N ALA A 415 37.18 52.89 6.92
CA ALA A 415 38.36 53.54 7.54
C ALA A 415 38.33 54.12 8.96
N LYS A 416 39.03 53.43 9.89
CA LYS A 416 40.31 53.87 10.51
C LYS A 416 40.89 52.81 11.47
N SER A 417 42.08 52.32 11.14
CA SER A 417 43.08 51.64 12.00
C SER A 417 43.84 52.66 12.89
N PRO A 418 44.81 52.32 13.77
CA PRO A 418 45.47 51.02 14.09
C PRO A 418 45.54 50.72 15.61
N SER A 419 45.87 49.52 16.11
CA SER A 419 47.25 49.00 16.19
C SER A 419 47.27 47.72 17.04
N LEU A 420 48.26 46.88 16.75
CA LEU A 420 48.54 45.57 17.34
C LEU A 420 48.78 45.63 18.86
N ASN A 421 48.35 44.59 19.59
CA ASN A 421 49.34 43.69 20.20
C ASN A 421 48.80 42.32 20.63
N LYS A 422 49.71 41.35 20.47
CA LYS A 422 49.62 39.93 20.78
C LYS A 422 49.28 39.67 22.26
N SER A 423 48.59 38.57 22.52
CA SER A 423 49.14 37.38 23.19
C SER A 423 48.27 36.74 24.28
N LYS A 424 48.28 35.40 24.22
CA LYS A 424 48.20 34.40 25.31
C LYS A 424 46.85 34.08 25.96
N LYS A 425 46.48 32.81 25.73
CA LYS A 425 46.17 31.77 26.73
C LYS A 425 45.38 32.22 27.97
N ARG A 426 44.16 31.70 28.10
CA ARG A 426 43.93 30.48 28.88
C ARG A 426 42.67 29.77 28.41
#